data_AF-A0A914PQD7-F1
#
_entry.id   AF-A0A914PQD7-F1
#
_cell.length_a   1.000
_cell.length_b   1.000
_cell.length_c   1.000
_cell.angle_alpha   90.00
_cell.angle_beta   90.00
_cell.angle_gamma   90.00
#
_symmetry.space_group_name_H-M   'P 1'
#
loop_
_entity.id
_entity.type
_entity.pdbx_description
1 polymer ?
#
loop_
_entity_poly.entity_id
_entity_poly.type
_entity_poly.pdbx_seq_one_letter_code
_entity_poly.pdbx_strand_id
1 'polypeptide(L)'
;MSNPNVSRFPLILYKRILRLHYGLPTKEMRIMGDSYVKDEFRRHKNATREHALHFLKEWTDYCMTLSKQLSTKGIAKNRGIGRDLDSSAIESLDEQKLLQLYELKVEADKWKSGERIE
;
A
#
# COMPACT_ATOMS: atom_id res chain seq x y z
N MET A 1 -4.42 25.00 -22.17
CA MET A 1 -3.64 23.93 -22.83
C MET A 1 -3.07 23.02 -21.76
N SER A 2 -3.47 21.75 -21.72
CA SER A 2 -3.04 20.79 -20.68
C SER A 2 -1.61 20.31 -20.95
N ASN A 3 -0.72 20.43 -19.97
CA ASN A 3 0.66 19.96 -20.05
C ASN A 3 0.65 18.42 -20.19
N PRO A 4 1.17 17.84 -21.30
CA PRO A 4 1.03 16.41 -21.62
C PRO A 4 1.67 15.49 -20.57
N ASN A 5 2.57 16.02 -19.73
CA ASN A 5 3.20 15.31 -18.64
C ASN A 5 2.22 15.02 -17.49
N VAL A 6 1.31 15.96 -17.19
CA VAL A 6 0.35 15.87 -16.08
C VAL A 6 -0.75 14.84 -16.39
N SER A 7 -1.21 14.77 -17.64
CA SER A 7 -2.24 13.80 -18.07
C SER A 7 -1.78 12.35 -17.96
N ARG A 8 -0.46 12.11 -18.03
CA ARG A 8 0.14 10.76 -17.97
C ARG A 8 0.57 10.36 -16.56
N PHE A 9 0.54 11.29 -15.60
CA PHE A 9 1.01 11.04 -14.24
C PHE A 9 0.39 9.79 -13.58
N PRO A 10 -0.94 9.53 -13.66
CA PRO A 10 -1.52 8.32 -13.07
C PRO A 10 -0.93 7.02 -13.64
N LEU A 11 -0.69 6.99 -14.95
CA LEU A 11 -0.12 5.82 -15.62
C LEU A 11 1.36 5.62 -15.28
N ILE A 12 2.11 6.71 -15.10
CA ILE A 12 3.51 6.67 -14.66
C ILE A 12 3.58 6.13 -13.23
N LEU A 13 2.73 6.64 -12.34
CA LEU A 13 2.65 6.20 -10.95
C LEU A 13 2.30 4.72 -10.85
N TYR A 14 1.25 4.29 -11.57
CA TYR A 14 0.84 2.89 -11.68
C TYR A 14 1.99 1.96 -12.09
N LYS A 15 2.68 2.29 -13.19
CA LYS A 15 3.81 1.50 -13.69
C LYS A 15 4.99 1.48 -12.71
N ARG A 16 5.25 2.59 -12.01
CA ARG A 16 6.33 2.69 -11.03
C ARG A 16 6.07 1.81 -9.82
N ILE A 17 4.84 1.82 -9.29
CA ILE A 17 4.45 0.96 -8.16
C ILE A 17 4.62 -0.52 -8.53
N LEU A 18 4.10 -0.95 -9.68
CA LEU A 18 4.24 -2.33 -10.13
C LEU A 18 5.71 -2.75 -10.29
N ARG A 19 6.61 -1.84 -10.69
CA ARG A 19 8.05 -2.11 -10.73
C ARG A 19 8.64 -2.26 -9.32
N LEU A 20 8.24 -1.41 -8.37
CA LEU A 20 8.69 -1.51 -6.99
C LEU A 20 8.24 -2.84 -6.34
N HIS A 21 7.05 -3.35 -6.69
CA HIS A 21 6.57 -4.63 -6.18
C HIS A 21 7.48 -5.83 -6.49
N TYR A 22 8.32 -5.75 -7.54
CA TYR A 22 9.34 -6.78 -7.81
C TYR A 22 10.42 -6.85 -6.72
N GLY A 23 10.62 -5.78 -5.94
CA GLY A 23 11.56 -5.76 -4.81
C GLY A 23 10.97 -6.26 -3.50
N LEU A 24 9.69 -6.66 -3.45
CA LEU A 24 9.07 -7.17 -2.23
C LEU A 24 9.70 -8.51 -1.79
N PRO A 25 9.76 -8.77 -0.47
CA PRO A 25 10.53 -9.90 0.08
C PRO A 25 9.93 -11.27 -0.24
N THR A 26 8.61 -11.36 -0.43
CA THR A 26 7.92 -12.62 -0.76
C THR A 26 7.10 -12.48 -2.04
N LYS A 27 6.93 -13.61 -2.73
CA LYS A 27 6.16 -13.67 -3.98
C LYS A 27 4.67 -13.41 -3.71
N GLU A 28 4.17 -13.87 -2.58
CA GLU A 28 2.78 -13.75 -2.14
C GLU A 28 2.42 -12.27 -1.91
N MET A 29 3.29 -11.52 -1.24
CA MET A 29 3.12 -10.07 -1.05
C MET A 29 3.03 -9.34 -2.39
N ARG A 30 3.87 -9.72 -3.35
CA ARG A 30 3.82 -9.16 -4.69
C ARG A 30 2.52 -9.49 -5.42
N ILE A 31 2.09 -10.75 -5.40
CA ILE A 31 0.85 -11.17 -6.10
C ILE A 31 -0.36 -10.44 -5.53
N MET A 32 -0.50 -10.43 -4.20
CA MET A 32 -1.58 -9.72 -3.51
C MET A 32 -1.53 -8.22 -3.85
N GLY A 33 -0.37 -7.60 -3.71
CA GLY A 33 -0.17 -6.18 -3.99
C GLY A 33 -0.49 -5.84 -5.45
N ASP A 34 0.05 -6.57 -6.43
CA ASP A 34 -0.18 -6.33 -7.85
C ASP A 34 -1.66 -6.39 -8.21
N SER A 35 -2.41 -7.34 -7.63
CA SER A 35 -3.87 -7.42 -7.82
C SER A 35 -4.57 -6.19 -7.26
N TYR A 36 -4.23 -5.81 -6.03
CA TYR A 36 -4.85 -4.67 -5.35
C TYR A 36 -4.61 -3.35 -6.11
N VAL A 37 -3.37 -3.09 -6.55
CA VAL A 37 -3.03 -1.88 -7.33
C VAL A 37 -3.81 -1.84 -8.64
N LYS A 38 -3.93 -2.97 -9.35
CA LYS A 38 -4.71 -3.05 -10.59
C LYS A 38 -6.17 -2.69 -10.36
N ASP A 39 -6.76 -3.21 -9.29
CA ASP A 39 -8.17 -3.00 -8.99
C ASP A 39 -8.45 -1.58 -8.55
N GLU A 40 -7.61 -1.01 -7.67
CA GLU A 40 -7.77 0.35 -7.18
C GLU A 40 -7.64 1.40 -8.28
N PHE A 41 -6.63 1.29 -9.14
CA PHE A 41 -6.49 2.20 -10.29
C PHE A 41 -7.63 2.05 -11.30
N ARG A 42 -8.20 0.84 -11.44
CA ARG A 42 -9.39 0.62 -12.29
C ARG A 42 -10.62 1.29 -11.69
N ARG A 43 -10.86 1.12 -10.39
CA ARG A 43 -11.99 1.73 -9.66
C ARG A 43 -11.94 3.26 -9.72
N HIS A 44 -10.73 3.84 -9.68
CA HIS A 44 -10.54 5.29 -9.69
C HIS A 44 -10.47 5.93 -11.08
N LYS A 45 -10.62 5.16 -12.16
CA LYS A 45 -10.54 5.68 -13.55
C LYS A 45 -11.57 6.78 -13.84
N ASN A 46 -12.75 6.66 -13.24
CA ASN A 46 -13.88 7.59 -13.43
C ASN A 46 -14.21 8.37 -12.15
N ALA A 47 -13.28 8.44 -11.20
CA ALA A 47 -13.48 9.20 -9.96
C ALA A 47 -13.66 10.69 -10.24
N THR A 48 -14.38 11.38 -9.36
CA THR A 48 -14.48 12.86 -9.41
C THR A 48 -13.09 13.47 -9.26
N ARG A 49 -12.91 14.71 -9.74
CA ARG A 49 -11.62 15.40 -9.69
C ARG A 49 -11.02 15.43 -8.29
N GLU A 50 -11.84 15.70 -7.27
CA GLU A 50 -11.40 15.79 -5.88
C GLU A 50 -10.91 14.44 -5.34
N HIS A 51 -11.70 13.38 -5.53
CA HIS A 51 -11.29 12.03 -5.14
C HIS A 51 -10.07 11.54 -5.92
N ALA A 52 -9.96 11.89 -7.22
CA ALA A 52 -8.79 11.56 -8.02
C ALA A 52 -7.52 12.26 -7.53
N LEU A 53 -7.62 13.52 -7.08
CA LEU A 53 -6.47 14.24 -6.51
C LEU A 53 -6.03 13.64 -5.18
N HIS A 54 -6.97 13.33 -4.29
CA HIS A 54 -6.65 12.66 -3.02
C HIS A 54 -6.04 11.28 -3.26
N PHE A 55 -6.65 10.48 -4.14
CA PHE A 55 -6.13 9.19 -4.59
C PHE A 55 -4.68 9.32 -5.08
N LEU A 56 -4.41 10.19 -6.05
CA LEU A 56 -3.07 10.33 -6.60
C LEU A 56 -2.04 10.79 -5.55
N LYS A 57 -2.43 11.63 -4.60
CA LYS A 57 -1.57 12.01 -3.47
C LYS A 57 -1.21 10.80 -2.63
N GLU A 58 -2.21 10.07 -2.11
CA GLU A 58 -1.97 8.92 -1.22
C GLU A 58 -1.17 7.82 -1.92
N TRP A 59 -1.43 7.56 -3.20
CA TRP A 59 -0.68 6.59 -3.99
C TRP A 59 0.75 7.04 -4.32
N THR A 60 0.98 8.36 -4.41
CA THR A 60 2.33 8.92 -4.53
C THR A 60 3.09 8.74 -3.21
N ASP A 61 2.45 9.02 -2.08
CA ASP A 61 3.02 8.85 -0.74
C ASP A 61 3.37 7.36 -0.47
N TYR A 62 2.49 6.44 -0.89
CA TYR A 62 2.76 5.00 -0.88
C TYR A 62 3.98 4.64 -1.74
N CYS A 63 4.01 5.08 -3.00
CA CYS A 63 5.12 4.81 -3.92
C CYS A 63 6.47 5.33 -3.37
N MET A 64 6.47 6.52 -2.75
CA MET A 64 7.66 7.12 -2.15
C MET A 64 8.13 6.33 -0.92
N THR A 65 7.19 5.94 -0.05
CA THR A 65 7.46 5.11 1.13
C THR A 65 8.07 3.77 0.72
N LEU A 66 7.43 3.07 -0.23
CA LEU A 66 7.91 1.78 -0.71
C LEU A 66 9.28 1.89 -1.38
N SER A 67 9.49 2.93 -2.22
CA SER A 67 10.79 3.17 -2.85
C SER A 67 11.90 3.43 -1.83
N LYS A 68 11.60 4.11 -0.71
CA LYS A 68 12.56 4.34 0.37
C LYS A 68 12.92 3.04 1.07
N GLN A 69 11.92 2.22 1.41
CA GLN A 69 12.08 0.94 2.11
C GLN A 69 12.83 -0.10 1.27
N LEU A 70 12.59 -0.15 -0.04
CA LEU A 70 13.24 -1.08 -0.95
C LEU A 70 14.64 -0.65 -1.41
N SER A 71 15.03 0.61 -1.16
CA SER A 71 16.38 1.07 -1.52
C SER A 71 17.44 0.32 -0.71
N THR A 72 18.65 0.20 -1.23
CA THR A 72 19.82 -0.39 -0.53
C THR A 72 20.17 0.30 0.79
N LYS A 73 19.68 1.53 1.01
CA LYS A 73 19.75 2.24 2.31
C LYS A 73 18.55 1.96 3.23
N GLY A 74 17.44 1.47 2.68
CA GLY A 74 16.16 1.19 3.33
C GLY A 74 15.94 -0.26 3.75
N ILE A 75 16.69 -1.21 3.17
CA ILE A 75 16.97 -2.50 3.81
C ILE A 75 17.92 -2.24 4.98
N ALA A 76 17.49 -1.42 5.94
CA ALA A 76 18.04 -1.45 7.26
C ALA A 76 17.73 -2.86 7.75
N LYS A 77 18.77 -3.70 7.75
CA LYS A 77 18.95 -5.11 8.15
C LYS A 77 17.91 -5.84 9.03
N ASN A 78 16.85 -5.21 9.52
CA ASN A 78 15.78 -5.80 10.31
C ASN A 78 14.44 -5.01 10.36
N ARG A 79 14.24 -3.92 9.60
CA ARG A 79 12.93 -3.23 9.55
C ARG A 79 12.17 -3.74 8.34
N GLY A 80 11.14 -4.56 8.56
CA GLY A 80 10.29 -5.10 7.50
C GLY A 80 9.62 -4.03 6.63
N ILE A 81 8.92 -4.45 5.59
CA ILE A 81 8.13 -3.57 4.72
C ILE A 81 6.89 -3.05 5.49
N GLY A 82 6.55 -1.77 5.30
CA GLY A 82 5.39 -1.14 5.93
C GLY A 82 5.76 -0.04 6.95
N ARG A 83 4.74 0.62 7.49
CA ARG A 83 4.85 1.66 8.52
C ARG A 83 3.81 1.41 9.60
N ASP A 84 4.10 1.83 10.82
CA ASP A 84 3.14 1.79 11.90
C ASP A 84 1.95 2.73 11.57
N LEU A 85 0.75 2.34 12.01
CA LEU A 85 -0.43 3.17 11.90
C LEU A 85 -0.31 4.34 12.87
N ASP A 86 -0.61 5.54 12.38
CA ASP A 86 -0.68 6.73 13.22
C ASP A 86 -1.92 6.68 14.12
N SER A 87 -1.83 7.24 15.33
CA SER A 87 -2.94 7.25 16.28
C SER A 87 -4.20 7.90 15.69
N SER A 88 -4.03 8.98 14.92
CA SER A 88 -5.16 9.65 14.26
C SER A 88 -5.85 8.77 13.22
N ALA A 89 -5.10 7.89 12.54
CA ALA A 89 -5.66 6.95 11.59
C ALA A 89 -6.51 5.88 12.30
N ILE A 90 -6.05 5.40 13.47
CA ILE A 90 -6.79 4.43 14.28
C ILE A 90 -8.09 5.04 14.81
N GLU A 91 -8.05 6.27 15.30
CA GLU A 91 -9.23 6.99 15.80
C GLU A 91 -10.27 7.26 14.70
N SER A 92 -9.85 7.34 13.44
CA SER A 92 -10.75 7.53 12.30
C SER A 92 -11.48 6.26 11.84
N LEU A 93 -11.10 5.08 12.36
CA LEU A 93 -11.74 3.82 11.99
C LEU A 93 -13.10 3.68 12.65
N ASP A 94 -14.07 3.15 11.90
CA ASP A 94 -15.33 2.69 12.49
C ASP A 94 -15.13 1.41 13.31
N GLU A 95 -16.12 1.08 14.13
CA GLU A 95 -16.08 -0.07 15.05
C GLU A 95 -15.82 -1.39 14.31
N GLN A 96 -16.40 -1.57 13.12
CA GLN A 96 -16.23 -2.79 12.33
C GLN A 96 -14.79 -2.93 11.81
N LYS A 97 -14.21 -1.84 11.30
CA LYS A 97 -12.81 -1.82 10.84
C LYS A 97 -11.84 -1.98 12.00
N LEU A 98 -12.17 -1.42 13.15
CA LEU A 98 -11.35 -1.58 14.36
C LEU A 98 -11.35 -3.04 14.83
N LEU A 99 -12.51 -3.69 14.82
CA LEU A 99 -12.63 -5.12 15.14
C LEU A 99 -11.83 -5.96 14.14
N GLN A 100 -11.97 -5.72 12.84
CA GLN A 100 -11.23 -6.43 11.81
C GLN A 100 -9.71 -6.25 11.95
N LEU A 101 -9.26 -5.04 12.29
CA LEU A 101 -7.84 -4.77 12.54
C LEU A 101 -7.34 -5.53 13.79
N TYR A 102 -8.16 -5.61 14.83
CA TYR A 102 -7.85 -6.38 16.03
C TYR A 102 -7.77 -7.89 15.75
N GLU A 103 -8.73 -8.45 15.03
CA GLU A 103 -8.72 -9.85 14.60
C GLU A 103 -7.47 -10.17 13.77
N LEU A 104 -7.14 -9.30 12.82
CA LEU A 104 -5.92 -9.44 12.02
C LEU A 104 -4.66 -9.46 12.89
N LYS A 105 -4.59 -8.61 13.92
CA LYS A 105 -3.46 -8.59 14.86
C LYS A 105 -3.36 -9.92 15.62
N VAL A 106 -4.47 -10.41 16.16
CA VAL A 106 -4.52 -11.69 16.92
C VAL A 106 -4.02 -12.84 16.04
N GLU A 107 -4.52 -12.95 14.80
CA GLU A 107 -4.10 -14.00 13.86
C GLU A 107 -2.63 -13.87 13.46
N ALA A 108 -2.13 -12.65 13.25
CA ALA A 108 -0.71 -12.41 12.93
C ALA A 108 0.22 -12.76 14.11
N ASP A 109 -0.22 -12.57 15.36
CA ASP A 109 0.56 -12.93 16.55
C ASP A 109 0.59 -14.45 16.77
N LYS A 110 -0.52 -15.16 16.52
CA LYS A 110 -0.55 -16.64 16.51
C LYS A 110 0.42 -17.23 15.49
N TRP A 111 0.47 -16.62 14.30
CA TRP A 111 1.43 -17.04 13.27
C TRP A 111 2.89 -16.90 13.74
N LYS A 112 3.21 -15.85 14.50
CA LYS A 112 4.56 -15.65 15.05
C LYS A 112 4.89 -16.61 16.20
N SER A 113 3.91 -16.99 17.03
CA SER A 113 4.12 -17.94 18.13
C SER A 113 4.24 -19.40 17.67
N GLY A 114 3.98 -19.69 16.39
CA GLY A 114 4.12 -21.04 15.82
C GLY A 114 2.92 -21.96 16.07
N GLU A 115 1.83 -21.43 16.62
CA GLU A 115 0.54 -22.11 16.69
C GLU A 115 -0.09 -22.14 15.29
N ARG A 116 0.29 -23.12 14.47
CA ARG A 116 -0.42 -23.41 13.23
C ARG A 116 -1.82 -23.87 13.59
N ILE A 117 -2.81 -23.06 13.24
CA ILE A 117 -4.21 -23.47 13.19
C ILE A 117 -4.29 -24.55 12.09
N GLU A 118 -4.55 -25.79 12.49
CA GLU A 118 -4.87 -26.91 11.60
C GLU A 118 -6.23 -26.71 10.93
#